data_AF-A0A243Q6E0-F1
#
_entry.id   AF-A0A243Q6E0-F1
#
_cell.length_a   1.000
_cell.length_b   1.000
_cell.length_c   1.000
_cell.angle_alpha   90.00
_cell.angle_beta   90.00
_cell.angle_gamma   90.00
#
_symmetry.space_group_name_H-M   'P 1'
#
loop_
_entity.id
_entity.type
_entity.pdbx_description
1 polymer ?
#
loop_
_entity_poly.entity_id
_entity_poly.type
_entity_poly.pdbx_seq_one_letter_code
_entity_poly.pdbx_strand_id
1 'polypeptide(L)'
;MTNPDPVDVGQTDGTRVGADPVAAVTLARRLAEVTAGLAGARGELSALLHDIDAAVGVGDSAHAFRMGFAPAAETIAESLQDAEDRLGGHRRALVAGVDALVDADAEASARLGRSTR
;
A
#
# COMPACT_ATOMS: atom_id res chain seq x y z
N MET A 1 -44.28 -21.93 -36.22
CA MET A 1 -43.84 -21.67 -34.82
C MET A 1 -42.72 -22.66 -34.55
N THR A 2 -41.47 -22.24 -34.79
CA THR A 2 -40.30 -23.11 -34.66
C THR A 2 -39.69 -22.88 -33.28
N ASN A 3 -39.57 -23.96 -32.52
CA ASN A 3 -38.97 -24.02 -31.20
C ASN A 3 -37.47 -23.66 -31.32
N PRO A 4 -36.93 -22.70 -30.55
CA PRO A 4 -35.49 -22.49 -30.50
C PRO A 4 -34.84 -23.61 -29.68
N ASP A 5 -33.81 -24.23 -30.24
CA ASP A 5 -32.90 -25.14 -29.53
C ASP A 5 -32.32 -24.45 -28.29
N PRO A 6 -32.09 -25.19 -27.18
CA PRO A 6 -31.40 -24.65 -26.04
C PRO A 6 -29.96 -24.31 -26.45
N VAL A 7 -29.63 -23.02 -26.37
CA VAL A 7 -28.25 -22.54 -26.47
C VAL A 7 -27.40 -23.32 -25.47
N ASP A 8 -26.47 -24.10 -26.01
CA ASP A 8 -25.37 -24.70 -25.30
C ASP A 8 -24.59 -23.57 -24.62
N VAL A 9 -24.85 -23.36 -23.33
CA VAL A 9 -24.03 -22.53 -22.44
C VAL A 9 -22.76 -23.30 -22.06
N GLY A 10 -22.07 -23.79 -23.09
CA GLY A 10 -20.70 -24.24 -23.03
C GLY A 10 -19.79 -23.01 -22.92
N GLN A 11 -18.90 -23.05 -21.95
CA GLN A 11 -17.82 -22.07 -21.72
C GLN A 11 -18.27 -20.76 -21.06
N THR A 12 -18.62 -20.87 -19.78
CA THR A 12 -18.00 -19.93 -18.83
C THR A 12 -16.50 -20.18 -18.91
N ASP A 13 -15.84 -19.48 -19.85
CA ASP A 13 -14.43 -19.11 -19.72
C ASP A 13 -14.34 -18.33 -18.41
N GLY A 14 -14.29 -19.07 -17.30
CA GLY A 14 -13.88 -18.57 -16.01
C GLY A 14 -12.55 -17.94 -16.27
N THR A 15 -12.57 -16.62 -16.41
CA THR A 15 -11.40 -15.78 -16.63
C THR A 15 -10.49 -16.10 -15.46
N ARG A 16 -9.56 -17.05 -15.67
CA ARG A 16 -8.44 -17.26 -14.79
C ARG A 16 -7.71 -15.94 -14.86
N VAL A 17 -8.00 -15.06 -13.92
CA VAL A 17 -7.20 -13.88 -13.68
C VAL A 17 -5.82 -14.47 -13.44
N GLY A 18 -4.95 -14.34 -14.44
CA GLY A 18 -3.56 -14.79 -14.37
C GLY A 18 -2.87 -13.94 -13.33
N ALA A 19 -3.14 -14.26 -12.08
CA ALA A 19 -2.48 -13.72 -10.93
C ALA A 19 -1.02 -14.07 -11.07
N ASP A 20 -0.15 -13.06 -11.13
CA ASP A 20 1.26 -13.28 -10.87
C ASP A 20 1.51 -12.95 -9.39
N PRO A 21 1.36 -13.92 -8.48
CA PRO A 21 1.62 -13.70 -7.05
C PRO A 21 3.07 -13.28 -6.82
N VAL A 22 4.03 -13.67 -7.68
CA VAL A 22 5.43 -13.27 -7.57
C VAL A 22 5.60 -11.78 -7.86
N ALA A 23 4.94 -11.26 -8.91
CA ALA A 23 4.93 -9.83 -9.21
C ALA A 23 4.29 -9.02 -8.07
N ALA A 24 3.20 -9.52 -7.50
CA ALA A 24 2.50 -8.83 -6.42
C ALA A 24 3.29 -8.84 -5.09
N VAL A 25 3.96 -9.95 -4.74
CA VAL A 25 4.92 -10.01 -3.62
C VAL A 25 6.08 -9.04 -3.86
N THR A 26 6.59 -8.96 -5.09
CA THR A 26 7.66 -8.03 -5.45
C THR A 26 7.23 -6.57 -5.26
N LEU A 27 6.00 -6.23 -5.68
CA LEU A 27 5.43 -4.90 -5.48
C LEU A 27 5.22 -4.60 -3.99
N ALA A 28 4.69 -5.55 -3.20
CA ALA A 28 4.52 -5.40 -1.76
C ALA A 28 5.85 -5.15 -1.03
N ARG A 29 6.92 -5.84 -1.44
CA ARG A 29 8.28 -5.61 -0.91
C ARG A 29 8.78 -4.21 -1.26
N ARG A 30 8.65 -3.79 -2.52
CA ARG A 30 9.04 -2.43 -2.95
C ARG A 30 8.28 -1.35 -2.18
N LEU A 31 6.98 -1.54 -1.96
CA LEU A 31 6.18 -0.64 -1.13
C LEU A 31 6.70 -0.58 0.30
N ALA A 32 7.06 -1.73 0.89
CA ALA A 32 7.62 -1.78 2.24
C ALA A 32 8.98 -1.04 2.33
N GLU A 33 9.86 -1.20 1.34
CA GLU A 33 11.13 -0.50 1.25
C GLU A 33 10.95 1.02 1.13
N VAL A 34 10.01 1.46 0.29
CA VAL A 34 9.66 2.89 0.15
C VAL A 34 9.11 3.44 1.47
N THR A 35 8.16 2.74 2.13
CA THR A 35 7.63 3.16 3.43
C THR A 35 8.73 3.27 4.49
N ALA A 36 9.69 2.33 4.52
CA ALA A 36 10.83 2.41 5.43
C ALA A 36 11.74 3.62 5.12
N GLY A 37 11.94 3.93 3.83
CA GLY A 37 12.66 5.12 3.40
C GLY A 37 11.98 6.42 3.83
N LEU A 38 10.64 6.52 3.70
CA LEU A 38 9.89 7.68 4.20
C LEU A 38 10.03 7.84 5.71
N ALA A 39 9.90 6.75 6.48
CA ALA A 39 10.06 6.78 7.93
C ALA A 39 11.48 7.25 8.34
N GLY A 40 12.50 6.83 7.60
CA GLY A 40 13.87 7.31 7.77
C GLY A 40 13.99 8.82 7.54
N ALA A 41 13.47 9.32 6.40
CA ALA A 41 13.49 10.75 6.07
C ALA A 41 12.71 11.60 7.10
N ARG A 42 11.58 11.10 7.62
CA ARG A 42 10.83 11.74 8.71
C ARG A 42 11.65 11.81 10.00
N GLY A 43 12.39 10.74 10.33
CA GLY A 43 13.31 10.72 11.46
C GLY A 43 14.45 11.73 11.34
N GLU A 44 15.08 11.81 10.16
CA GLU A 44 16.13 12.79 9.86
C GLU A 44 15.61 14.23 9.96
N LEU A 45 14.42 14.51 9.41
CA LEU A 45 13.77 15.81 9.56
C LEU A 45 13.53 16.14 11.04
N SER A 46 12.98 15.22 11.81
CA SER A 46 12.74 15.43 13.25
C SER A 46 14.03 15.74 14.01
N ALA A 47 15.13 15.05 13.69
CA ALA A 47 16.43 15.30 14.31
C ALA A 47 16.96 16.70 13.94
N LEU A 48 16.89 17.06 12.66
CA LEU A 48 17.30 18.39 12.19
C LEU A 48 16.52 19.52 12.88
N LEU A 49 15.20 19.35 13.04
CA LEU A 49 14.36 20.34 13.72
C LEU A 49 14.77 20.51 15.19
N HIS A 50 15.11 19.41 15.86
CA HIS A 50 15.57 19.45 17.25
C HIS A 50 16.94 20.13 17.37
N ASP A 51 17.86 19.85 16.45
CA ASP A 51 19.18 20.50 16.40
C ASP A 51 19.04 22.01 16.15
N ILE A 52 18.13 22.41 15.26
CA ILE A 52 17.85 23.83 15.01
C ILE A 52 17.23 24.50 16.24
N ASP A 53 16.25 23.88 16.91
CA ASP A 53 15.66 24.42 18.14
C ASP A 53 16.72 24.62 19.24
N ALA A 54 17.62 23.64 19.41
CA ALA A 54 18.74 23.74 20.34
C ALA A 54 19.74 24.87 19.96
N ALA A 55 19.99 25.07 18.66
CA ALA A 55 20.93 26.09 18.17
C ALA A 55 20.38 27.52 18.23
N VAL A 56 19.07 27.70 18.02
CA VAL A 56 18.42 29.02 17.95
C VAL A 56 18.37 29.70 19.34
N GLY A 57 18.40 28.93 20.43
CA GLY A 57 18.55 29.46 21.79
C GLY A 57 17.32 30.22 22.31
N VAL A 58 17.53 31.34 23.01
CA VAL A 58 16.46 32.11 23.68
C VAL A 58 16.41 33.56 23.22
N GLY A 59 15.24 34.20 23.35
CA GLY A 59 15.01 35.62 22.98
C GLY A 59 14.04 35.79 21.81
N ASP A 60 13.83 37.05 21.39
CA ASP A 60 12.80 37.41 20.41
C ASP A 60 13.02 36.79 19.03
N SER A 61 14.27 36.68 18.58
CA SER A 61 14.62 36.00 17.33
C SER A 61 14.32 34.50 17.39
N ALA A 62 14.55 33.87 18.55
CA ALA A 62 14.22 32.47 18.78
C ALA A 62 12.71 32.23 18.85
N HIS A 63 11.97 33.21 19.39
CA HIS A 63 10.53 33.18 19.42
C HIS A 63 9.93 33.34 18.01
N ALA A 64 10.43 34.30 17.22
CA ALA A 64 10.00 34.51 15.84
C ALA A 64 10.29 33.29 14.95
N PHE A 65 11.45 32.66 15.13
CA PHE A 65 11.80 31.42 14.44
C PHE A 65 10.80 30.29 14.78
N ARG A 66 10.55 30.04 16.07
CA ARG A 66 9.59 29.00 16.49
C ARG A 66 8.18 29.26 15.99
N MET A 67 7.71 30.50 16.05
CA MET A 67 6.38 30.89 15.56
C MET A 67 6.20 30.68 14.05
N GLY A 68 7.25 30.89 13.24
CA GLY A 68 7.16 30.77 11.78
C GLY A 68 7.52 29.38 11.26
N PHE A 69 8.55 28.75 11.82
CA PHE A 69 9.16 27.55 11.28
C PHE A 69 8.64 26.25 11.91
N ALA A 70 8.38 26.24 13.23
CA ALA A 70 7.92 25.03 13.90
C ALA A 70 6.57 24.52 13.35
N PRO A 71 5.55 25.36 13.10
CA PRO A 71 4.28 24.91 12.52
C PRO A 71 4.43 24.35 11.10
N ALA A 72 5.29 24.97 10.28
CA ALA A 72 5.56 24.47 8.92
C ALA A 72 6.26 23.11 8.96
N ALA A 73 7.18 22.94 9.91
CA ALA A 73 7.88 21.68 10.14
C ALA A 73 6.96 20.57 10.65
N GLU A 74 6.06 20.88 11.59
CA GLU A 74 5.01 19.97 12.06
C GLU A 74 4.09 19.55 10.90
N THR A 75 3.66 20.50 10.07
CA THR A 75 2.82 20.21 8.89
C THR A 75 3.49 19.24 7.91
N ILE A 76 4.81 19.40 7.70
CA ILE A 76 5.59 18.49 6.85
C ILE A 76 5.68 17.10 7.49
N ALA A 77 5.94 17.02 8.80
CA ALA A 77 6.00 15.76 9.52
C ALA A 77 4.67 15.00 9.48
N GLU A 78 3.54 15.70 9.67
CA GLU A 78 2.19 15.15 9.53
C GLU A 78 1.94 14.65 8.11
N SER A 79 2.34 15.42 7.09
CA SER A 79 2.19 15.03 5.68
C SER A 79 3.00 13.78 5.33
N LEU A 80 4.20 13.63 5.89
CA LEU A 80 5.01 12.42 5.75
C LEU A 80 4.36 11.23 6.43
N GLN A 81 3.81 11.43 7.63
CA GLN A 81 3.09 10.38 8.35
C GLN A 81 1.85 9.91 7.60
N ASP A 82 1.04 10.81 7.03
CA ASP A 82 -0.12 10.43 6.19
C ASP A 82 0.33 9.63 4.97
N ALA A 83 1.43 10.01 4.33
CA ALA A 83 2.00 9.26 3.20
C ALA A 83 2.45 7.85 3.62
N GLU A 84 3.12 7.71 4.77
CA GLU A 84 3.49 6.41 5.36
C GLU A 84 2.26 5.53 5.58
N ASP A 85 1.21 6.08 6.19
CA ASP A 85 -0.03 5.37 6.52
C ASP A 85 -0.79 4.92 5.26
N ARG A 86 -0.88 5.79 4.24
CA ARG A 86 -1.52 5.46 2.97
C ARG A 86 -0.78 4.37 2.21
N LEU A 87 0.55 4.45 2.13
CA LEU A 87 1.38 3.40 1.52
C LEU A 87 1.24 2.07 2.30
N GLY A 88 1.22 2.14 3.63
CA GLY A 88 0.97 0.98 4.49
C GLY A 88 -0.41 0.36 4.26
N GLY A 89 -1.44 1.18 4.05
CA GLY A 89 -2.78 0.76 3.66
C GLY A 89 -2.80 0.05 2.30
N HIS A 90 -2.21 0.65 1.27
CA HIS A 90 -2.11 0.05 -0.06
C HIS A 90 -1.35 -1.27 -0.05
N ARG A 91 -0.24 -1.37 0.70
CA ARG A 91 0.50 -2.62 0.87
C ARG A 91 -0.35 -3.72 1.49
N ARG A 92 -1.10 -3.42 2.55
CA ARG A 92 -2.00 -4.40 3.20
C ARG A 92 -3.10 -4.87 2.25
N ALA A 93 -3.72 -3.96 1.52
CA ALA A 93 -4.73 -4.29 0.52
C ALA A 93 -4.18 -5.18 -0.61
N LEU A 94 -2.96 -4.88 -1.08
CA LEU A 94 -2.28 -5.68 -2.09
C LEU A 94 -2.03 -7.11 -1.60
N VAL A 95 -1.46 -7.27 -0.40
CA VAL A 95 -1.20 -8.59 0.20
C VAL A 95 -2.49 -9.39 0.34
N ALA A 96 -3.52 -8.79 0.93
CA ALA A 96 -4.81 -9.46 1.11
C ALA A 96 -5.46 -9.87 -0.24
N GLY A 97 -5.33 -9.03 -1.27
CA GLY A 97 -5.81 -9.34 -2.61
C GLY A 97 -5.07 -10.51 -3.26
N VAL A 98 -3.77 -10.64 -3.03
CA VAL A 98 -2.97 -11.79 -3.49
C VAL A 98 -3.37 -13.07 -2.79
N ASP A 99 -3.52 -13.04 -1.47
CA ASP A 99 -3.91 -14.21 -0.68
C ASP A 99 -5.29 -14.73 -1.13
N ALA A 100 -6.27 -13.82 -1.28
CA ALA A 100 -7.61 -14.18 -1.76
C ALA A 100 -7.60 -14.80 -3.17
N LEU A 101 -6.69 -14.33 -4.03
CA LEU A 101 -6.55 -14.81 -5.39
C LEU A 101 -5.89 -16.20 -5.45
N VAL A 102 -4.90 -16.46 -4.59
CA VAL A 102 -4.31 -17.79 -4.41
C VAL A 102 -5.34 -18.79 -3.88
N ASP A 103 -6.16 -18.39 -2.91
CA ASP A 103 -7.23 -19.23 -2.36
C ASP A 103 -8.29 -19.56 -3.42
N ALA A 104 -8.68 -18.57 -4.23
CA ALA A 104 -9.64 -18.76 -5.32
C ALA A 104 -9.10 -19.71 -6.41
N ASP A 105 -7.80 -19.62 -6.75
CA ASP A 105 -7.17 -20.53 -7.71
C ASP A 105 -7.09 -21.97 -7.19
N ALA A 106 -6.76 -22.14 -5.90
CA ALA A 106 -6.75 -23.45 -5.24
C ALA A 106 -8.15 -24.09 -5.23
N GLU A 107 -9.19 -23.31 -4.93
CA GLU A 107 -10.57 -23.78 -4.96
C GLU A 107 -11.01 -24.18 -6.38
N ALA A 108 -10.70 -23.35 -7.39
CA ALA A 108 -11.00 -23.64 -8.78
C ALA A 108 -10.32 -24.95 -9.23
N SER A 109 -9.04 -25.12 -8.90
CA SER A 109 -8.29 -26.35 -9.18
C SER A 109 -8.89 -27.58 -8.50
N ALA A 110 -9.32 -27.47 -7.23
CA ALA A 110 -9.98 -28.55 -6.51
C ALA A 110 -11.35 -28.93 -7.12
N ARG A 111 -12.12 -27.96 -7.63
CA ARG A 111 -13.40 -28.22 -8.32
C ARG A 111 -13.18 -28.96 -9.64
N LEU A 112 -12.21 -28.53 -10.45
CA LEU A 112 -11.87 -29.19 -11.72
C LEU A 112 -11.37 -30.64 -11.51
N GLY A 113 -10.54 -30.87 -10.49
CA GLY A 113 -10.05 -32.21 -10.16
C GLY A 113 -11.13 -33.17 -9.63
N ARG A 114 -12.24 -32.65 -9.08
CA ARG A 114 -13.41 -33.45 -8.70
C ARG A 114 -14.36 -33.74 -9.86
N SER A 115 -14.48 -32.84 -10.84
CA SER A 115 -15.36 -33.03 -12.01
C SER A 115 -14.79 -34.03 -13.03
N THR A 116 -13.52 -34.39 -12.92
CA THR A 116 -12.81 -35.31 -13.84
C THR A 116 -12.64 -36.73 -13.29
N ARG A 117 -13.19 -37.03 -12.11
CA ARG A 117 -13.31 -38.38 -11.53
C ARG A 117 -14.76 -38.84 -11.54
#